data_AF-A0A519RTC1-F1
#
_entry.id   AF-A0A519RTC1-F1
#
_cell.length_a   1.000
_cell.length_b   1.000
_cell.length_c   1.000
_cell.angle_alpha   90.00
_cell.angle_beta   90.00
_cell.angle_gamma   90.00
#
_symmetry.space_group_name_H-M   'P 1'
#
loop_
_entity.id
_entity.type
_entity.pdbx_description
1 polymer ?
#
loop_
_entity_poly.entity_id
_entity_poly.type
_entity_poly.pdbx_seq_one_letter_code
_entity_poly.pdbx_strand_id
1 'polypeptide(L)'
;MLAQSKYTDILLNTPRNYTGTYLAAHLPAVSHDQIYRFLRNNSFSDSQLRALVQPLLTDSPEAFLLVDDSVQDKRYSRFIDLAKRQYSGATHSMMTGIG
;
A
#
# COMPACT_ATOMS: atom_id res chain seq x y z
N MET A 1 -0.22 10.24 -18.96
CA MET A 1 -0.13 10.38 -17.49
C MET A 1 -0.71 9.12 -16.88
N LEU A 2 -0.08 8.56 -15.84
CA LEU A 2 -0.59 7.35 -15.17
C LEU A 2 -1.91 7.67 -14.45
N ALA A 3 -2.94 6.86 -14.67
CA ALA A 3 -4.23 6.99 -14.00
C ALA A 3 -4.28 6.11 -12.74
N GLN A 4 -5.02 6.56 -11.71
CA GLN A 4 -5.18 5.82 -10.45
C GLN A 4 -5.77 4.43 -10.66
N SER A 5 -6.83 4.28 -11.46
CA SER A 5 -7.43 2.98 -11.76
C SER A 5 -6.42 1.99 -12.32
N LYS A 6 -5.59 2.44 -13.28
CA LYS A 6 -4.54 1.61 -13.89
C LYS A 6 -3.47 1.20 -12.87
N TYR A 7 -3.10 2.10 -11.96
CA TYR A 7 -2.16 1.79 -10.89
C TYR A 7 -2.74 0.74 -9.93
N THR A 8 -4.01 0.89 -9.51
CA THR A 8 -4.73 -0.08 -8.68
C THR A 8 -4.80 -1.45 -9.36
N ASP A 9 -5.18 -1.51 -10.64
CA ASP A 9 -5.26 -2.77 -11.39
C ASP A 9 -3.94 -3.51 -11.39
N ILE A 10 -2.82 -2.80 -11.58
CA ILE A 10 -1.50 -3.42 -11.57
C ILE A 10 -1.18 -3.98 -10.19
N LEU A 11 -1.39 -3.21 -9.12
CA LEU A 11 -1.13 -3.71 -7.77
C LEU A 11 -1.97 -4.95 -7.41
N LEU A 12 -3.24 -4.98 -7.85
CA LEU A 12 -4.11 -6.14 -7.63
C LEU A 12 -3.66 -7.38 -8.42
N ASN A 13 -3.20 -7.20 -9.66
CA ASN A 13 -2.78 -8.29 -10.52
C ASN A 13 -1.32 -8.74 -10.27
N THR A 14 -0.50 -7.91 -9.64
CA THR A 14 0.92 -8.20 -9.39
C THR A 14 1.31 -7.96 -7.93
N PRO A 15 0.71 -8.68 -6.97
CA PRO A 15 0.88 -8.42 -5.53
C PRO A 15 2.32 -8.60 -5.03
N ARG A 16 3.16 -9.34 -5.77
CA ARG A 16 4.59 -9.53 -5.46
C ARG A 16 5.50 -8.55 -6.19
N ASN A 17 5.01 -7.88 -7.23
CA ASN A 17 5.82 -7.03 -8.12
C ASN A 17 5.25 -5.61 -8.16
N TYR A 18 5.43 -4.89 -7.05
CA TYR A 18 4.84 -3.55 -6.82
C TYR A 18 5.86 -2.41 -7.01
N THR A 19 7.05 -2.67 -7.56
CA THR A 19 8.09 -1.65 -7.71
C THR A 19 7.82 -0.74 -8.90
N GLY A 20 8.16 0.56 -8.79
CA GLY A 20 8.05 1.51 -9.89
C GLY A 20 8.79 1.06 -11.15
N THR A 21 9.93 0.37 -10.99
CA THR A 21 10.69 -0.21 -12.10
C THR A 21 9.92 -1.31 -12.82
N TYR A 22 9.27 -2.20 -12.06
CA TYR A 22 8.44 -3.25 -12.64
C TYR A 22 7.25 -2.64 -13.40
N LEU A 23 6.57 -1.67 -12.81
CA LEU A 23 5.47 -0.94 -13.44
C LEU A 23 5.90 -0.28 -14.77
N ALA A 24 7.06 0.40 -14.79
CA ALA A 24 7.57 1.04 -16.01
C ALA A 24 7.90 0.03 -17.12
N ALA A 25 8.42 -1.15 -16.77
CA ALA A 25 8.71 -2.20 -17.74
C ALA A 25 7.44 -2.77 -18.42
N HIS A 26 6.27 -2.67 -17.76
CA HIS A 26 5.01 -3.22 -18.25
C HIS A 26 4.02 -2.15 -18.75
N LEU A 27 4.39 -0.87 -18.68
CA LEU A 27 3.63 0.26 -19.20
C LEU A 27 4.51 1.07 -20.16
N PRO A 28 4.55 0.72 -21.47
CA PRO A 28 5.50 1.30 -22.43
C PRO A 28 5.48 2.84 -22.53
N ALA A 29 4.33 3.46 -22.22
CA ALA A 29 4.14 4.91 -22.25
C ALA A 29 4.40 5.62 -20.91
N VAL A 30 4.83 4.90 -19.87
CA VAL A 30 5.01 5.42 -18.51
C VAL A 30 6.40 5.07 -18.00
N SER A 31 7.22 6.10 -17.83
CA SER A 31 8.56 5.98 -17.21
C SER A 31 8.48 5.83 -15.70
N HIS A 32 9.57 5.31 -15.11
CA HIS A 32 9.75 5.25 -13.65
C HIS A 32 9.52 6.61 -12.98
N ASP A 33 10.07 7.68 -13.53
CA ASP A 33 9.94 9.03 -12.97
C ASP A 33 8.51 9.56 -13.03
N GLN A 34 7.74 9.19 -14.05
CA GLN A 34 6.31 9.52 -14.11
C GLN A 34 5.52 8.79 -13.02
N ILE A 35 5.88 7.55 -12.67
CA ILE A 35 5.27 6.81 -11.56
C ILE A 35 5.63 7.50 -10.23
N TYR A 36 6.89 7.87 -10.03
CA TYR A 36 7.31 8.59 -8.84
C TYR A 36 6.57 9.93 -8.68
N ARG A 37 6.49 10.74 -9.74
CA ARG A 37 5.73 12.01 -9.75
C ARG A 37 4.24 11.78 -9.51
N PHE A 38 3.67 10.73 -10.09
CA PHE A 38 2.28 10.34 -9.85
C PHE A 38 2.06 10.06 -8.35
N LEU A 39 2.87 9.22 -7.72
CA LEU A 39 2.73 8.90 -6.30
C LEU A 39 2.98 10.10 -5.38
N ARG A 40 3.90 10.99 -5.76
CA ARG A 40 4.24 12.18 -4.97
C ARG A 40 3.17 13.27 -5.02
N ASN A 41 2.52 13.43 -6.17
CA ASN A 41 1.61 14.55 -6.43
C ASN A 41 0.13 14.19 -6.20
N ASN A 42 -0.18 12.91 -6.04
CA ASN A 42 -1.54 12.46 -5.74
C ASN A 42 -1.65 12.09 -4.26
N SER A 43 -2.76 12.47 -3.66
CA SER A 43 -3.14 12.03 -2.31
C SER A 43 -4.27 11.01 -2.44
N PHE A 44 -4.15 9.90 -1.72
CA PHE A 44 -5.17 8.86 -1.65
C PHE A 44 -5.79 8.91 -0.26
N SER A 45 -7.08 9.25 -0.17
CA SER A 45 -7.75 9.40 1.13
C SER A 45 -8.44 8.11 1.56
N ASP A 46 -8.53 7.89 2.87
CA ASP A 46 -9.26 6.75 3.44
C ASP A 46 -10.72 6.72 3.01
N SER A 47 -11.33 7.90 2.79
CA SER A 47 -12.70 8.01 2.27
C SER A 47 -12.86 7.45 0.86
N GLN A 48 -11.85 7.62 -0.01
CA GLN A 48 -11.86 7.02 -1.36
C GLN A 48 -11.76 5.50 -1.26
N LEU A 49 -10.86 4.99 -0.40
CA LEU A 49 -10.74 3.55 -0.17
C LEU A 49 -12.05 2.97 0.37
N ARG A 50 -12.66 3.62 1.37
CA ARG A 50 -13.94 3.21 1.94
C ARG A 50 -15.04 3.17 0.88
N ALA A 51 -15.13 4.17 0.01
CA ALA A 51 -16.12 4.19 -1.07
C ALA A 51 -15.96 3.01 -2.05
N LEU A 52 -14.72 2.59 -2.32
CA LEU A 52 -14.43 1.43 -3.18
C LEU A 52 -14.73 0.09 -2.50
N VAL A 53 -14.45 -0.03 -1.20
CA VAL A 53 -14.57 -1.30 -0.46
C VAL A 53 -15.97 -1.52 0.10
N GLN A 54 -16.70 -0.47 0.49
CA GLN A 54 -18.01 -0.58 1.13
C GLN A 54 -19.02 -1.46 0.37
N PRO A 55 -19.14 -1.40 -0.98
CA PRO A 55 -20.04 -2.27 -1.73
C PRO A 55 -19.61 -3.75 -1.76
N LEU A 56 -18.35 -4.04 -1.41
CA LEU A 56 -17.79 -5.40 -1.38
C LEU A 56 -17.98 -6.08 -0.02
N LEU A 57 -18.41 -5.33 1.00
CA LEU A 57 -18.62 -5.86 2.36
C LEU A 57 -20.08 -6.31 2.52
N THR A 58 -20.28 -7.55 2.98
CA THR A 58 -21.58 -8.05 3.42
C THR A 58 -21.69 -7.92 4.93
N ASP A 59 -22.14 -6.75 5.38
CA ASP A 59 -22.42 -6.52 6.80
C ASP A 59 -23.76 -7.16 7.18
N SER A 60 -23.77 -7.90 8.28
CA SER A 60 -24.96 -8.63 8.77
C SER A 60 -24.84 -8.89 10.27
N PRO A 61 -25.95 -9.16 10.98
CA PRO A 61 -25.90 -9.54 12.40
C PRO A 61 -25.04 -10.78 12.69
N GLU A 62 -24.84 -11.64 11.70
CA GLU A 62 -24.02 -12.86 11.80
C GLU A 62 -22.54 -12.62 11.46
N ALA A 63 -22.17 -11.41 11.02
CA ALA A 63 -20.79 -11.07 10.69
C ALA A 63 -19.94 -10.90 11.95
N PHE A 64 -18.64 -11.14 11.80
CA PHE A 64 -17.64 -10.94 12.85
C PHE A 64 -16.64 -9.86 12.44
N LEU A 65 -16.35 -8.95 13.36
CA LEU A 65 -15.26 -7.98 13.20
C LEU A 65 -13.96 -8.62 13.71
N LEU A 66 -13.02 -8.84 12.80
CA LEU A 66 -11.66 -9.23 13.13
C LEU A 66 -10.79 -7.98 13.19
N VAL A 67 -10.15 -7.75 14.34
CA VAL A 67 -9.21 -6.65 14.55
C VAL A 67 -7.88 -7.26 14.96
N ASP A 68 -6.82 -6.87 14.27
CA ASP A 68 -5.45 -7.30 14.52
C ASP A 68 -4.53 -6.09 14.39
N ASP A 69 -3.48 -6.04 15.19
CA ASP A 69 -2.40 -5.08 15.03
C ASP A 69 -1.29 -5.67 14.16
N SER A 70 -0.70 -4.85 13.29
CA SER A 70 0.37 -5.33 12.42
C SER A 70 1.50 -4.31 12.36
N VAL A 71 2.74 -4.80 12.34
CA VAL A 71 3.92 -3.97 12.13
C VAL A 71 4.43 -4.22 10.73
N GLN A 72 4.29 -3.23 9.85
CA GLN A 72 4.92 -3.24 8.54
C GLN A 72 6.42 -2.99 8.68
N ASP A 73 7.19 -3.92 8.14
CA ASP A 73 8.64 -3.82 8.12
C ASP A 73 9.14 -2.64 7.28
N LYS A 74 9.86 -1.74 7.92
CA LYS A 74 10.53 -0.59 7.30
C LYS A 74 11.97 -0.46 7.80
N ARG A 75 12.67 -1.58 8.00
CA ARG A 75 14.07 -1.63 8.50
C ARG A 75 15.05 -0.74 7.75
N TYR A 76 14.80 -0.45 6.47
CA TYR A 76 15.65 0.40 5.63
C TYR A 76 15.13 1.84 5.45
N SER A 77 14.01 2.20 6.09
CA SER A 77 13.45 3.56 5.99
C SER A 77 14.30 4.59 6.72
N ARG A 78 14.47 5.75 6.09
CA ARG A 78 15.16 6.92 6.67
C ARG A 78 14.32 8.20 6.64
N PHE A 79 13.23 8.23 5.86
CA PHE A 79 12.46 9.43 5.53
C PHE A 79 10.94 9.23 5.65
N ILE A 80 10.51 8.22 6.40
CA ILE A 80 9.09 8.01 6.70
C ILE A 80 8.89 8.37 8.17
N ASP A 81 8.24 9.49 8.45
CA ASP A 81 8.05 10.01 9.82
C ASP A 81 7.29 9.04 10.74
N LEU A 82 6.42 8.21 10.16
CA LEU A 82 5.67 7.18 10.88
C LEU A 82 6.54 5.97 11.25
N ALA A 83 7.69 5.77 10.61
CA ALA A 83 8.55 4.62 10.86
C ALA A 83 9.31 4.79 12.17
N LYS A 84 9.06 3.90 13.14
CA LYS A 84 9.60 3.95 14.50
C LYS A 84 10.11 2.59 14.95
N ARG A 85 10.83 2.54 16.06
CA ARG A 85 11.27 1.28 16.68
C ARG A 85 10.06 0.59 17.31
N GLN A 86 9.70 -0.58 16.80
CA GLN A 86 8.56 -1.38 17.24
C GLN A 86 8.99 -2.84 17.43
N TYR A 87 8.31 -3.56 18.32
CA TYR A 87 8.54 -4.99 18.50
C TYR A 87 7.86 -5.76 17.36
N SER A 88 8.58 -6.70 16.75
CA SER A 88 8.02 -7.61 15.76
C SER A 88 7.93 -9.01 16.33
N GLY A 89 6.72 -9.55 16.37
CA GLY A 89 6.49 -10.95 16.70
C GLY A 89 7.15 -11.91 15.71
N ALA A 90 7.21 -11.55 14.42
CA ALA A 90 7.79 -12.40 13.39
C ALA A 90 9.32 -12.57 13.52
N THR A 91 10.03 -11.53 13.95
CA THR A 91 11.50 -11.57 14.15
C THR A 91 11.88 -11.71 15.62
N HIS A 92 10.91 -11.78 16.53
CA HIS A 92 11.10 -11.79 17.98
C HIS A 92 12.09 -10.72 18.48
N SER A 93 12.02 -9.51 17.90
CA SER A 93 13.00 -8.46 18.15
C SER A 93 12.48 -7.07 17.77
N MET A 94 13.18 -6.04 18.26
CA MET A 94 12.88 -4.65 17.92
C MET A 94 13.41 -4.29 16.53
N MET A 95 12.55 -3.73 15.69
CA MET A 95 12.87 -3.31 14.33
C MET A 95 12.22 -1.96 14.00
N THR A 96 12.71 -1.31 12.94
CA THR A 96 12.03 -0.11 12.42
C THR A 96 10.83 -0.55 11.60
N GLY A 97 9.64 -0.08 11.97
CA GLY A 97 8.38 -0.42 11.32
C GLY A 97 7.33 0.66 11.44
N ILE A 98 6.22 0.45 10.73
CA ILE A 98 5.01 1.27 10.83
C ILE A 98 3.90 0.34 11.31
N GLY A 99 3.22 0.76 12.37
CA GLY A 99 2.13 0.04 13.02
C GLY A 99 1.10 1.04 13.49
#